data_AF-W7UVM4-F1
#
_entry.id   AF-W7UVM4-F1
#
_cell.length_a   1.000
_cell.length_b   1.000
_cell.length_c   1.000
_cell.angle_alpha   90.00
_cell.angle_beta   90.00
_cell.angle_gamma   90.00
#
_symmetry.space_group_name_H-M   'P 1'
#
loop_
_entity.id
_entity.type
_entity.pdbx_description
1 polymer ?
#
loop_
_entity_poly.entity_id
_entity_poly.type
_entity_poly.pdbx_seq_one_letter_code
_entity_poly.pdbx_strand_id
1 'polypeptide(L)'
;MDFMCKMCGGIISPDDDTGVCECEHCGSRQTYPLRYFGEYAEMYNRACELRFKTDFEGAEKLFRRLTEEMPEESEGYWGLVMCRCGVEYEDDPISGMKIPVFGGSALGDITADDDYRNAVAKAAPVQGAFYRREAAALEMLRRERTEQVGTGEKYDVFICCRITDEKGTSTVDSVIADEIYHQLTREGMRVFYAPGVLGDMPEKDTEPYVNAAIAVAGVYLIVAASAESFGVPRLKSEWSRCAAAAKKDSSKQLFVCIRNTDPRDIPDELRRFTVKDVTRMGFLSEVIRSIYSADQSRGTGASRNTPEKLIRRMKIFLGDEDFDAAEEYSDLILDADPKCWQAHYVRFLAYNGCRNSNDLLNDSTVQGFAYDYAERFGYDISDDEFFRAQLEDVFGDSMRRALKYSEGEDRVRMMTLYERLISAVRDAVFACEQEKVEAEEQEELDELRRQHSEKESSRAAAKRKKQLIRSRFLGYMAAVLSLLFVLAIKFHCKWAIVLIVIVLVVSIAVLAGLER
;
A
#
# COMPACT_ATOMS: atom_id res chain seq x y z
N MET A 1 46.93 -45.09 -7.06
CA MET A 1 45.75 -45.69 -7.74
C MET A 1 44.87 -44.55 -8.12
N ASP A 2 44.40 -44.55 -9.37
CA ASP A 2 43.85 -43.35 -9.96
C ASP A 2 42.33 -43.46 -10.00
N PHE A 3 41.67 -42.61 -9.22
CA PHE A 3 40.21 -42.53 -9.18
C PHE A 3 39.72 -41.25 -9.84
N MET A 4 38.51 -41.27 -10.36
CA MET A 4 37.88 -40.08 -10.90
C MET A 4 37.28 -39.24 -9.77
N CYS A 5 37.57 -37.95 -9.76
CA CYS A 5 36.92 -36.98 -8.89
C CYS A 5 35.43 -36.94 -9.21
N LYS A 6 34.64 -37.21 -8.18
CA LYS A 6 33.18 -37.26 -8.22
C LYS A 6 32.54 -35.91 -8.57
N MET A 7 33.27 -34.81 -8.38
CA MET A 7 32.74 -33.44 -8.54
C MET A 7 33.17 -32.76 -9.84
N CYS A 8 34.40 -33.00 -10.32
CA CYS A 8 34.95 -32.30 -11.50
C CYS A 8 35.43 -33.24 -12.62
N GLY A 9 35.43 -34.56 -12.40
CA GLY A 9 35.90 -35.55 -13.37
C GLY A 9 37.43 -35.64 -13.52
N GLY A 10 38.19 -34.79 -12.83
CA GLY A 10 39.66 -34.86 -12.80
C GLY A 10 40.17 -36.13 -12.12
N ILE A 11 41.40 -36.55 -12.41
CA ILE A 11 41.98 -37.76 -11.81
C ILE A 11 42.55 -37.41 -10.43
N ILE A 12 42.25 -38.23 -9.44
CA ILE A 12 42.82 -38.14 -8.09
C ILE A 12 43.65 -39.38 -7.81
N SER A 13 44.80 -39.18 -7.17
CA SER A 13 45.68 -40.25 -6.72
C SER A 13 45.85 -40.10 -5.22
N PRO A 14 45.00 -40.76 -4.39
CA PRO A 14 45.07 -40.63 -2.95
C PRO A 14 46.36 -41.26 -2.39
N ASP A 15 46.98 -40.57 -1.44
CA ASP A 15 48.26 -40.96 -0.83
C ASP A 15 48.11 -41.62 0.55
N ASP A 16 46.88 -41.67 1.08
CA ASP A 16 46.56 -42.20 2.40
C ASP A 16 45.57 -43.37 2.31
N ASP A 17 45.37 -44.11 3.41
CA ASP A 17 44.36 -45.18 3.53
C ASP A 17 43.13 -44.69 4.32
N THR A 18 42.88 -43.37 4.35
CA THR A 18 41.81 -42.79 5.18
C THR A 18 40.45 -42.82 4.50
N GLY A 19 40.43 -43.01 3.19
CA GLY A 19 39.24 -43.04 2.35
C GLY A 19 38.65 -41.67 2.05
N VAL A 20 39.34 -40.57 2.41
CA VAL A 20 38.97 -39.19 2.10
C VAL A 20 40.18 -38.43 1.58
N CYS A 21 40.08 -37.77 0.43
CA CYS A 21 41.15 -36.97 -0.14
C CYS A 21 40.64 -35.59 -0.58
N GLU A 22 41.56 -34.68 -0.88
CA GLU A 22 41.27 -33.40 -1.51
C GLU A 22 41.63 -33.48 -3.00
N CYS A 23 40.76 -32.98 -3.88
CA CYS A 23 41.03 -33.01 -5.31
C CYS A 23 41.99 -31.88 -5.70
N GLU A 24 43.13 -32.23 -6.29
CA GLU A 24 44.12 -31.25 -6.78
C GLU A 24 43.58 -30.33 -7.89
N HIS A 25 42.52 -30.75 -8.58
CA HIS A 25 41.94 -29.99 -9.70
C HIS A 25 40.87 -28.97 -9.27
N CYS A 26 40.02 -29.30 -8.29
CA CYS A 26 38.91 -28.44 -7.88
C CYS A 26 38.88 -28.09 -6.38
N GLY A 27 39.93 -28.46 -5.62
CA GLY A 27 40.07 -28.20 -4.18
C GLY A 27 39.02 -28.87 -3.29
N SER A 28 38.09 -29.63 -3.87
CA SER A 28 36.97 -30.22 -3.12
C SER A 28 37.44 -31.47 -2.38
N ARG A 29 37.09 -31.56 -1.09
CA ARG A 29 37.29 -32.79 -0.31
C ARG A 29 36.21 -33.81 -0.68
N GLN A 30 36.59 -35.07 -0.88
CA GLN A 30 35.70 -36.15 -1.28
C GLN A 30 36.17 -37.49 -0.71
N THR A 31 35.27 -38.48 -0.67
CA THR A 31 35.61 -39.86 -0.32
C THR A 31 36.05 -40.65 -1.56
N TYR A 32 36.86 -41.70 -1.38
CA TYR A 32 37.30 -42.62 -2.45
C TYR A 32 37.31 -44.07 -1.93
N PRO A 33 37.25 -45.09 -2.81
CA PRO A 33 37.12 -46.49 -2.38
C PRO A 33 38.44 -47.04 -1.83
N LEU A 34 38.37 -47.88 -0.80
CA LEU A 34 39.55 -48.47 -0.14
C LEU A 34 39.87 -49.89 -0.66
N ARG A 35 38.89 -50.55 -1.29
CA ARG A 35 38.97 -51.97 -1.68
C ARG A 35 38.77 -52.22 -3.17
N TYR A 36 38.55 -51.17 -3.97
CA TYR A 36 38.44 -51.29 -5.42
C TYR A 36 39.82 -51.24 -6.07
N PHE A 37 40.19 -52.35 -6.71
CA PHE A 37 41.48 -52.54 -7.39
C PHE A 37 41.26 -53.15 -8.77
N GLY A 38 42.16 -52.87 -9.72
CA GLY A 38 42.09 -53.42 -11.08
C GLY A 38 40.75 -53.12 -11.75
N GLU A 39 40.08 -54.17 -12.24
CA GLU A 39 38.79 -54.06 -12.95
C GLU A 39 37.69 -53.37 -12.14
N TYR A 40 37.71 -53.48 -10.80
CA TYR A 40 36.72 -52.82 -9.93
C TYR A 40 36.95 -51.30 -9.84
N ALA A 41 38.22 -50.86 -9.87
CA ALA A 41 38.55 -49.43 -9.89
C ALA A 41 38.15 -48.79 -11.23
N GLU A 42 38.35 -49.52 -12.34
CA GLU A 42 37.89 -49.09 -13.67
C GLU A 42 36.37 -49.01 -13.75
N MET A 43 35.67 -50.00 -13.20
CA MET A 43 34.20 -50.02 -13.14
C MET A 43 33.66 -48.85 -12.30
N TYR A 44 34.28 -48.56 -11.16
CA TYR A 44 33.94 -47.41 -10.32
C TYR A 44 34.15 -46.08 -11.05
N ASN A 45 35.31 -45.90 -11.70
CA ASN A 45 35.60 -44.70 -12.47
C ASN A 45 34.61 -44.52 -13.62
N ARG A 46 34.23 -45.61 -14.30
CA ARG A 46 33.21 -45.56 -15.35
C ARG A 46 31.83 -45.19 -14.79
N ALA A 47 31.46 -45.68 -13.60
CA ALA A 47 30.22 -45.30 -12.94
C ALA A 47 30.22 -43.80 -12.56
N CYS A 48 31.34 -43.28 -12.04
CA CYS A 48 31.52 -41.86 -11.77
C CYS A 48 31.44 -41.00 -13.05
N GLU A 49 32.01 -41.46 -14.16
CA GLU A 49 31.94 -40.77 -15.46
C GLU A 49 30.49 -40.68 -15.98
N LEU A 50 29.73 -41.77 -15.87
CA LEU A 50 28.31 -41.79 -16.24
C LEU A 50 27.49 -40.83 -15.37
N ARG A 51 27.74 -40.81 -14.06
CA ARG A 51 27.10 -39.86 -13.14
C ARG A 51 27.44 -38.41 -13.48
N PHE A 52 28.70 -38.12 -13.81
CA PHE A 52 29.14 -36.80 -14.25
C PHE A 52 28.46 -36.36 -15.56
N LYS A 53 28.12 -37.30 -16.44
CA LYS A 53 27.35 -37.09 -17.68
C LYS A 53 25.84 -37.17 -17.48
N THR A 54 25.37 -37.17 -16.22
CA THR A 54 23.97 -37.28 -15.80
C THR A 54 23.23 -38.54 -16.28
N ASP A 55 23.97 -39.57 -16.70
CA ASP A 55 23.44 -40.92 -16.99
C ASP A 55 23.36 -41.75 -15.70
N PHE A 56 22.40 -41.38 -14.84
CA PHE A 56 22.21 -42.01 -13.53
C PHE A 56 21.76 -43.47 -13.64
N GLU A 57 20.95 -43.83 -14.64
CA GLU A 57 20.49 -45.21 -14.84
C GLU A 57 21.65 -46.13 -15.23
N GLY A 58 22.54 -45.66 -16.12
CA GLY A 58 23.76 -46.37 -16.46
C GLY A 58 24.72 -46.50 -15.27
N ALA A 59 24.91 -45.42 -14.51
CA ALA A 59 25.75 -45.43 -13.31
C ALA A 59 25.21 -46.37 -12.22
N GLU A 60 23.90 -46.38 -11.96
CA GLU A 60 23.26 -47.23 -10.94
C GLU A 60 23.47 -48.71 -11.24
N LYS A 61 23.41 -49.12 -12.52
CA LYS A 61 23.69 -50.52 -12.93
C LYS A 61 25.10 -50.96 -12.56
N LEU A 62 26.09 -50.08 -12.74
CA LEU A 62 27.50 -50.37 -12.39
C LEU A 62 27.70 -50.35 -10.88
N PHE A 63 27.15 -49.37 -10.16
CA PHE A 63 27.25 -49.34 -8.70
C PHE A 63 26.56 -50.53 -8.04
N ARG A 64 25.41 -50.98 -8.55
CA ARG A 64 24.72 -52.17 -8.04
C ARG A 64 25.58 -53.42 -8.21
N ARG A 65 26.19 -53.60 -9.38
CA ARG A 65 27.14 -54.67 -9.63
C ARG A 65 28.34 -54.62 -8.68
N LEU A 66 28.90 -53.44 -8.45
CA LEU A 66 29.98 -53.23 -7.47
C LEU A 66 29.56 -53.62 -6.05
N THR A 67 28.32 -53.31 -5.62
CA THR A 67 27.83 -53.70 -4.29
C THR A 67 27.53 -55.20 -4.14
N GLU A 68 27.19 -55.88 -5.24
CA GLU A 68 26.98 -57.33 -5.26
C GLU A 68 28.31 -58.10 -5.26
N GLU A 69 29.28 -57.68 -6.07
CA GLU A 69 30.58 -58.34 -6.19
C GLU A 69 31.51 -58.00 -5.02
N MET A 70 31.42 -56.78 -4.46
CA MET A 70 32.24 -56.29 -3.36
C MET A 70 31.38 -55.66 -2.23
N PRO A 71 30.64 -56.49 -1.47
CA PRO A 71 29.65 -56.01 -0.51
C PRO A 71 30.24 -55.32 0.72
N GLU A 72 31.54 -55.46 0.99
CA GLU A 72 32.24 -54.84 2.13
C GLU A 72 32.80 -53.44 1.82
N GLU A 73 32.66 -52.94 0.58
CA GLU A 73 33.08 -51.59 0.21
C GLU A 73 31.90 -50.60 0.33
N SER A 74 32.15 -49.46 0.95
CA SER A 74 31.15 -48.43 1.25
C SER A 74 30.80 -47.55 0.05
N GLU A 75 31.76 -47.27 -0.83
CA GLU A 75 31.60 -46.33 -1.94
C GLU A 75 30.56 -46.76 -2.98
N GLY A 76 30.41 -48.07 -3.23
CA GLY A 76 29.37 -48.57 -4.13
C GLY A 76 27.96 -48.21 -3.64
N TYR A 77 27.70 -48.41 -2.35
CA TYR A 77 26.42 -48.07 -1.72
C TYR A 77 26.19 -46.55 -1.71
N TRP A 78 27.22 -45.75 -1.43
CA TRP A 78 27.10 -44.29 -1.50
C TRP A 78 26.84 -43.80 -2.92
N GLY A 79 27.47 -44.41 -3.91
CA GLY A 79 27.21 -44.16 -5.34
C GLY A 79 25.75 -44.42 -5.74
N LEU A 80 25.14 -45.50 -5.21
CA LEU A 80 23.71 -45.79 -5.41
C LEU A 80 22.81 -44.70 -4.83
N VAL A 81 23.07 -44.27 -3.59
CA VAL A 81 22.32 -43.18 -2.93
C VAL A 81 22.39 -41.91 -3.78
N MET A 82 23.59 -41.56 -4.24
CA MET A 82 23.84 -40.38 -5.06
C MET A 82 23.13 -40.43 -6.42
N CYS A 83 23.12 -41.60 -7.09
CA CYS A 83 22.41 -41.79 -8.36
C CYS A 83 20.89 -41.69 -8.17
N ARG A 84 20.36 -42.29 -7.10
CA ARG A 84 18.93 -42.25 -6.76
C ARG A 84 18.46 -40.84 -6.45
N CYS A 85 19.27 -40.07 -5.74
CA CYS A 85 19.01 -38.65 -5.47
C CYS A 85 19.22 -37.76 -6.71
N GLY A 86 19.94 -38.24 -7.73
CA GLY A 86 20.29 -37.46 -8.91
C GLY A 86 21.19 -36.27 -8.57
N VAL A 87 22.19 -36.46 -7.71
CA VAL A 87 23.08 -35.36 -7.28
C VAL A 87 24.10 -35.04 -8.37
N GLU A 88 24.10 -33.78 -8.77
CA GLU A 88 25.03 -33.10 -9.68
C GLU A 88 25.88 -32.10 -8.88
N TYR A 89 26.97 -31.61 -9.48
CA TYR A 89 27.85 -30.65 -8.81
C TYR A 89 28.12 -29.46 -9.73
N GLU A 90 27.72 -28.28 -9.26
CA GLU A 90 27.88 -27.01 -9.96
C GLU A 90 29.00 -26.17 -9.31
N ASP A 91 29.54 -25.21 -10.06
CA ASP A 91 30.54 -24.27 -9.52
C ASP A 91 29.83 -23.18 -8.71
N ASP A 92 30.20 -23.03 -7.43
CA ASP A 92 29.76 -21.89 -6.63
C ASP A 92 30.42 -20.60 -7.16
N PRO A 93 29.65 -19.62 -7.66
CA PRO A 93 30.19 -18.40 -8.25
C PRO A 93 30.98 -17.53 -7.28
N ILE A 94 30.85 -17.74 -5.97
CA ILE A 94 31.53 -16.95 -4.93
C ILE A 94 32.80 -17.63 -4.44
N SER A 95 32.75 -18.92 -4.08
CA SER A 95 33.92 -19.65 -3.56
C SER A 95 34.71 -20.41 -4.61
N GLY A 96 34.17 -20.61 -5.82
CA GLY A 96 34.77 -21.46 -6.86
C GLY A 96 34.78 -22.96 -6.52
N MET A 97 34.13 -23.36 -5.41
CA MET A 97 34.04 -24.74 -4.95
C MET A 97 32.84 -25.45 -5.58
N LYS A 98 32.91 -26.78 -5.68
CA LYS A 98 31.80 -27.59 -6.19
C LYS A 98 30.71 -27.75 -5.13
N ILE A 99 29.49 -27.33 -5.44
CA ILE A 99 28.31 -27.46 -4.57
C ILE A 99 27.32 -28.50 -5.13
N PRO A 100 26.73 -29.36 -4.29
CA PRO A 100 25.77 -30.37 -4.75
C PRO A 100 24.41 -29.75 -5.09
N VAL A 101 23.85 -30.13 -6.24
CA VAL A 101 22.52 -29.73 -6.74
C VAL A 101 21.77 -31.00 -7.18
N PHE A 102 20.47 -31.15 -6.91
CA PHE A 102 19.76 -32.34 -7.41
C PHE A 102 19.11 -32.09 -8.80
N GLY A 103 19.34 -32.99 -9.75
CA GLY A 103 18.77 -32.97 -11.10
C GLY A 103 17.46 -33.75 -11.27
N GLY A 104 16.95 -34.44 -10.23
CA GLY A 104 15.81 -35.38 -10.33
C GLY A 104 14.62 -35.16 -9.37
N SER A 105 13.52 -35.90 -9.63
CA SER A 105 12.23 -35.84 -8.90
C SER A 105 12.08 -36.84 -7.73
N ALA A 106 13.02 -37.76 -7.53
CA ALA A 106 12.90 -38.81 -6.51
C ALA A 106 13.53 -38.35 -5.19
N LEU A 107 12.71 -37.95 -4.21
CA LEU A 107 13.17 -37.49 -2.90
C LEU A 107 12.51 -38.31 -1.78
N GLY A 108 13.08 -39.48 -1.50
CA GLY A 108 12.90 -40.15 -0.21
C GLY A 108 13.85 -39.55 0.85
N ASP A 109 13.61 -39.85 2.13
CA ASP A 109 14.54 -39.50 3.22
C ASP A 109 15.86 -40.28 3.04
N ILE A 110 16.98 -39.56 2.85
CA ILE A 110 18.31 -40.16 2.62
C ILE A 110 18.71 -41.03 3.82
N THR A 111 18.33 -40.64 5.04
CA THR A 111 18.67 -41.36 6.26
C THR A 111 17.85 -42.65 6.45
N ALA A 112 16.71 -42.73 5.77
CA ALA A 112 15.86 -43.92 5.75
C ALA A 112 16.31 -44.95 4.70
N ASP A 113 17.19 -44.57 3.77
CA ASP A 113 17.68 -45.40 2.69
C ASP A 113 18.59 -46.54 3.19
N ASP A 114 18.32 -47.77 2.76
CA ASP A 114 19.09 -48.95 3.16
C ASP A 114 20.52 -48.91 2.59
N ASP A 115 20.73 -48.33 1.42
CA ASP A 115 22.07 -48.16 0.84
C ASP A 115 22.88 -47.14 1.63
N TYR A 116 22.25 -46.06 2.14
CA TYR A 116 22.92 -45.12 3.04
C TYR A 116 23.36 -45.80 4.35
N ARG A 117 22.48 -46.60 4.95
CA ARG A 117 22.83 -47.35 6.18
C ARG A 117 23.98 -48.32 5.92
N ASN A 118 23.98 -49.01 4.78
CA ASN A 118 25.06 -49.89 4.38
C ASN A 118 26.37 -49.12 4.14
N ALA A 119 26.32 -47.97 3.45
CA ALA A 119 27.48 -47.12 3.24
C ALA A 119 28.12 -46.69 4.56
N VAL A 120 27.32 -46.19 5.51
CA VAL A 120 27.82 -45.76 6.82
C VAL A 120 28.32 -46.93 7.68
N ALA A 121 27.65 -48.09 7.64
CA ALA A 121 28.04 -49.26 8.42
C ALA A 121 29.37 -49.88 7.96
N LYS A 122 29.66 -49.81 6.65
CA LYS A 122 30.85 -50.41 6.02
C LYS A 122 32.00 -49.42 5.85
N ALA A 123 31.76 -48.13 6.11
CA ALA A 123 32.76 -47.08 5.97
C ALA A 123 33.86 -47.15 7.04
N ALA A 124 35.07 -46.72 6.67
CA ALA A 124 36.08 -46.33 7.66
C ALA A 124 35.59 -45.13 8.50
N PRO A 125 36.10 -44.91 9.73
CA PRO A 125 35.59 -43.87 10.62
C PRO A 125 35.56 -42.46 10.00
N VAL A 126 36.57 -42.11 9.21
CA VAL A 126 36.69 -40.80 8.53
C VAL A 126 35.70 -40.69 7.36
N GLN A 127 35.60 -41.73 6.52
CA GLN A 127 34.59 -41.84 5.45
C GLN A 127 33.17 -41.77 6.00
N GLY A 128 32.85 -42.51 7.06
CA GLY A 128 31.52 -42.53 7.66
C GLY A 128 31.13 -41.16 8.24
N ALA A 129 32.09 -40.42 8.80
CA ALA A 129 31.86 -39.03 9.23
C ALA A 129 31.69 -38.06 8.06
N PHE A 130 32.25 -38.35 6.88
CA PHE A 130 32.02 -37.60 5.66
C PHE A 130 30.62 -37.87 5.10
N TYR A 131 30.24 -39.15 4.96
CA TYR A 131 28.89 -39.55 4.50
C TYR A 131 27.78 -38.97 5.36
N ARG A 132 27.91 -38.98 6.69
CA ARG A 132 26.89 -38.37 7.58
C ARG A 132 26.76 -36.85 7.39
N ARG A 133 27.87 -36.15 7.16
CA ARG A 133 27.86 -34.69 6.92
C ARG A 133 27.28 -34.37 5.55
N GLU A 134 27.69 -35.09 4.52
CA GLU A 134 27.19 -34.91 3.16
C GLU A 134 25.70 -35.29 3.08
N ALA A 135 25.28 -36.39 3.70
CA ALA A 135 23.87 -36.77 3.81
C ALA A 135 23.04 -35.73 4.58
N ALA A 136 23.56 -35.14 5.66
CA ALA A 136 22.86 -34.07 6.38
C ALA A 136 22.73 -32.78 5.54
N ALA A 137 23.77 -32.41 4.80
CA ALA A 137 23.73 -31.26 3.88
C ALA A 137 22.75 -31.50 2.72
N LEU A 138 22.77 -32.69 2.13
CA LEU A 138 21.81 -33.09 1.11
C LEU A 138 20.39 -33.16 1.66
N GLU A 139 20.19 -33.66 2.88
CA GLU A 139 18.87 -33.69 3.53
C GLU A 139 18.35 -32.27 3.82
N MET A 140 19.23 -31.31 4.15
CA MET A 140 18.87 -29.89 4.25
C MET A 140 18.46 -29.30 2.89
N LEU A 141 19.26 -29.51 1.84
CA LEU A 141 18.93 -29.07 0.47
C LEU A 141 17.65 -29.73 -0.05
N ARG A 142 17.44 -31.00 0.28
CA ARG A 142 16.20 -31.74 0.00
C ARG A 142 15.05 -31.14 0.77
N ARG A 143 15.20 -30.80 2.06
CA ARG A 143 14.15 -30.16 2.86
C ARG A 143 13.83 -28.78 2.32
N GLU A 144 14.81 -27.96 1.98
CA GLU A 144 14.58 -26.67 1.32
C GLU A 144 13.79 -26.85 0.01
N ARG A 145 14.16 -27.84 -0.81
CA ARG A 145 13.41 -28.20 -2.04
C ARG A 145 12.05 -28.83 -1.77
N THR A 146 11.90 -29.67 -0.75
CA THR A 146 10.66 -30.37 -0.38
C THR A 146 9.74 -29.47 0.43
N GLU A 147 10.24 -28.42 1.07
CA GLU A 147 9.45 -27.35 1.67
C GLU A 147 8.98 -26.38 0.57
N GLN A 148 9.75 -26.23 -0.52
CA GLN A 148 9.35 -25.59 -1.78
C GLN A 148 8.41 -26.44 -2.67
N VAL A 149 8.41 -27.78 -2.58
CA VAL A 149 7.61 -28.69 -3.43
C VAL A 149 6.49 -29.42 -2.66
N GLY A 150 6.60 -29.51 -1.34
CA GLY A 150 5.71 -30.23 -0.42
C GLY A 150 4.84 -29.32 0.44
N THR A 151 4.90 -28.00 0.24
CA THR A 151 3.79 -27.11 0.56
C THR A 151 3.05 -26.83 -0.73
N GLY A 152 1.78 -27.21 -0.83
CA GLY A 152 0.89 -26.84 -1.93
C GLY A 152 0.57 -25.35 -1.94
N GLU A 153 1.58 -24.49 -1.93
CA GLU A 153 1.43 -23.05 -1.97
C GLU A 153 1.36 -22.63 -3.44
N LYS A 154 0.13 -22.62 -3.97
CA LYS A 154 -0.20 -22.07 -5.29
C LYS A 154 0.38 -20.66 -5.40
N TYR A 155 1.14 -20.35 -6.45
CA TYR A 155 1.31 -18.94 -6.79
C TYR A 155 -0.08 -18.36 -7.04
N ASP A 156 -0.43 -17.31 -6.32
CA ASP A 156 -1.72 -16.66 -6.49
C ASP A 156 -1.67 -15.86 -7.81
N VAL A 157 -0.49 -15.28 -8.10
CA VAL A 157 -0.25 -14.41 -9.24
C VAL A 157 1.06 -14.80 -9.95
N PHE A 158 1.02 -14.84 -11.29
CA PHE A 158 2.21 -14.91 -12.16
C PHE A 158 2.32 -13.62 -12.97
N ILE A 159 3.49 -12.98 -12.95
CA ILE A 159 3.77 -11.74 -13.68
C ILE A 159 4.74 -12.03 -14.82
N CYS A 160 4.35 -11.66 -16.05
CA CYS A 160 5.23 -11.66 -17.21
C CYS A 160 5.39 -10.25 -17.77
N CYS A 161 6.63 -9.89 -18.06
CA CYS A 161 7.01 -8.59 -18.62
C CYS A 161 8.30 -8.73 -19.42
N ARG A 162 8.65 -7.70 -20.18
CA ARG A 162 9.99 -7.61 -20.73
C ARG A 162 10.94 -7.28 -19.57
N ILE A 163 12.05 -8.00 -19.44
CA ILE A 163 13.00 -7.77 -18.34
C ILE A 163 14.04 -6.75 -18.79
N THR A 164 14.76 -7.05 -19.87
CA THR A 164 15.85 -6.23 -20.41
C THR A 164 15.57 -5.71 -21.82
N ASP A 165 16.14 -4.55 -22.14
CA ASP A 165 16.19 -4.00 -23.49
C ASP A 165 17.36 -4.57 -24.31
N GLU A 166 17.52 -4.14 -25.56
CA GLU A 166 18.61 -4.57 -26.45
C GLU A 166 20.03 -4.23 -25.94
N LYS A 167 20.14 -3.41 -24.89
CA LYS A 167 21.39 -2.97 -24.27
C LYS A 167 21.63 -3.63 -22.90
N GLY A 168 20.74 -4.52 -22.46
CA GLY A 168 20.84 -5.20 -21.18
C GLY A 168 20.38 -4.37 -19.98
N THR A 169 19.75 -3.21 -20.20
CA THR A 169 19.20 -2.37 -19.12
C THR A 169 17.76 -2.74 -18.78
N SER A 170 17.38 -2.54 -17.52
CA SER A 170 16.00 -2.76 -17.05
C SER A 170 15.02 -1.90 -17.85
N THR A 171 13.96 -2.54 -18.34
CA THR A 171 12.93 -1.87 -19.14
C THR A 171 11.89 -1.18 -18.26
N VAL A 172 11.13 -0.26 -18.87
CA VAL A 172 9.95 0.34 -18.21
C VAL A 172 8.95 -0.74 -17.78
N ASP A 173 8.83 -1.83 -18.54
CA ASP A 173 7.98 -2.98 -18.23
C ASP A 173 8.41 -3.63 -16.90
N SER A 174 9.71 -3.88 -16.73
CA SER A 174 10.26 -4.47 -15.51
C SER A 174 10.12 -3.57 -14.28
N VAL A 175 10.24 -2.24 -14.44
CA VAL A 175 10.07 -1.30 -13.31
C VAL A 175 8.63 -1.35 -12.78
N ILE A 176 7.66 -1.37 -13.69
CA ILE A 176 6.23 -1.46 -13.33
C ILE A 176 5.94 -2.84 -12.72
N ALA A 177 6.48 -3.91 -13.30
CA ALA A 177 6.32 -5.27 -12.79
C ALA A 177 6.92 -5.45 -11.40
N ASP A 178 8.06 -4.82 -11.11
CA ASP A 178 8.75 -4.86 -9.83
C ASP A 178 7.95 -4.13 -8.73
N GLU A 179 7.37 -2.97 -9.06
CA GLU A 179 6.47 -2.24 -8.17
C GLU A 179 5.22 -3.09 -7.84
N ILE A 180 4.58 -3.68 -8.84
CA ILE A 180 3.43 -4.58 -8.65
C ILE A 180 3.83 -5.79 -7.80
N TYR A 181 4.97 -6.42 -8.10
CA TYR A 181 5.50 -7.58 -7.37
C TYR A 181 5.69 -7.27 -5.89
N HIS A 182 6.37 -6.17 -5.56
CA HIS A 182 6.62 -5.78 -4.19
C HIS A 182 5.33 -5.44 -3.44
N GLN A 183 4.39 -4.78 -4.09
CA GLN A 183 3.11 -4.46 -3.46
C GLN A 183 2.27 -5.72 -3.19
N LEU A 184 2.09 -6.60 -4.17
CA LEU A 184 1.35 -7.86 -3.99
C LEU A 184 2.04 -8.79 -2.98
N THR A 185 3.37 -8.82 -2.94
CA THR A 185 4.12 -9.58 -1.93
C THR A 185 3.96 -8.96 -0.54
N ARG A 186 3.94 -7.62 -0.41
CA ARG A 186 3.59 -6.93 0.84
C ARG A 186 2.16 -7.22 1.26
N GLU A 187 1.23 -7.45 0.32
CA GLU A 187 -0.13 -7.94 0.56
C GLU A 187 -0.18 -9.37 1.14
N GLY A 188 0.94 -10.10 1.09
CA GLY A 188 1.07 -11.48 1.53
C GLY A 188 0.61 -12.49 0.48
N MET A 189 0.46 -12.05 -0.77
CA MET A 189 0.20 -12.93 -1.90
C MET A 189 1.49 -13.60 -2.35
N ARG A 190 1.36 -14.83 -2.84
CA ARG A 190 2.49 -15.56 -3.41
C ARG A 190 2.59 -15.22 -4.88
N VAL A 191 3.54 -14.38 -5.21
CA VAL A 191 3.73 -13.85 -6.56
C VAL A 191 4.95 -14.49 -7.20
N PHE A 192 4.78 -15.04 -8.39
CA PHE A 192 5.91 -15.42 -9.22
C PHE A 192 6.27 -14.29 -10.17
N TYR A 193 7.44 -13.70 -9.96
CA TYR A 193 8.08 -12.73 -10.84
C TYR A 193 9.53 -13.15 -11.03
N ALA A 194 9.95 -13.43 -12.28
CA ALA A 194 11.22 -14.11 -12.54
C ALA A 194 12.45 -13.38 -11.95
N PRO A 195 12.65 -12.07 -12.12
CA PRO A 195 13.73 -11.36 -11.44
C PRO A 195 13.67 -11.40 -9.90
N GLY A 196 12.46 -11.35 -9.34
CA GLY A 196 12.25 -11.35 -7.88
C GLY A 196 12.42 -12.72 -7.22
N VAL A 197 12.12 -13.81 -7.94
CA VAL A 197 12.13 -15.18 -7.39
C VAL A 197 13.37 -15.97 -7.83
N LEU A 198 13.83 -15.78 -9.07
CA LEU A 198 14.93 -16.55 -9.66
C LEU A 198 16.28 -15.81 -9.63
N GLY A 199 16.28 -14.51 -9.27
CA GLY A 199 17.49 -13.70 -9.18
C GLY A 199 18.29 -13.68 -10.48
N ASP A 200 19.61 -13.90 -10.38
CA ASP A 200 20.56 -13.88 -11.50
C ASP A 200 20.67 -15.22 -12.26
N MET A 201 19.69 -16.13 -12.13
CA MET A 201 19.74 -17.40 -12.86
C MET A 201 19.77 -17.18 -14.39
N PRO A 202 20.62 -17.94 -15.10
CA PRO A 202 20.73 -17.83 -16.55
C PRO A 202 19.43 -18.24 -17.23
N GLU A 203 19.06 -17.52 -18.29
CA GLU A 203 17.76 -17.60 -18.96
C GLU A 203 17.36 -19.04 -19.38
N LYS A 204 18.34 -19.87 -19.78
CA LYS A 204 18.12 -21.28 -20.17
C LYS A 204 17.57 -22.14 -19.03
N ASP A 205 17.94 -21.82 -17.79
CA ASP A 205 17.60 -22.62 -16.60
C ASP A 205 16.37 -22.06 -15.88
N THR A 206 15.89 -20.87 -16.27
CA THR A 206 14.66 -20.26 -15.73
C THR A 206 13.37 -20.85 -16.29
N GLU A 207 13.42 -21.43 -17.49
CA GLU A 207 12.24 -21.86 -18.25
C GLU A 207 11.42 -22.99 -17.58
N PRO A 208 12.02 -23.99 -16.91
CA PRO A 208 11.27 -24.98 -16.14
C PRO A 208 10.45 -24.35 -14.99
N TYR A 209 11.00 -23.36 -14.30
CA TYR A 209 10.34 -22.65 -13.20
C TYR A 209 9.19 -21.78 -13.70
N VAL A 210 9.40 -21.07 -14.81
CA VAL A 210 8.35 -20.29 -15.47
C VAL A 210 7.18 -21.18 -15.88
N ASN A 211 7.44 -22.35 -16.47
CA ASN A 211 6.39 -23.30 -16.85
C ASN A 211 5.63 -23.85 -15.64
N ALA A 212 6.34 -24.19 -14.57
CA ALA A 212 5.73 -24.66 -13.32
C ALA A 212 4.82 -23.58 -12.71
N ALA A 213 5.31 -22.33 -12.64
CA ALA A 213 4.56 -21.20 -12.13
C ALA A 213 3.29 -20.93 -12.96
N ILE A 214 3.39 -20.97 -14.29
CA ILE A 214 2.23 -20.82 -15.18
C ILE A 214 1.20 -21.94 -14.93
N ALA A 215 1.65 -23.18 -14.70
CA ALA A 215 0.75 -24.30 -14.47
C ALA A 215 -0.07 -24.15 -13.18
N VAL A 216 0.54 -23.60 -12.12
CA VAL A 216 -0.11 -23.50 -10.79
C VAL A 216 -0.80 -22.16 -10.53
N ALA A 217 -0.44 -21.09 -11.24
CA ALA A 217 -0.95 -19.75 -10.96
C ALA A 217 -2.46 -19.61 -11.17
N GLY A 218 -3.11 -18.87 -10.26
CA GLY A 218 -4.53 -18.52 -10.34
C GLY A 218 -4.81 -17.32 -11.23
N VAL A 219 -3.94 -16.31 -11.18
CA VAL A 219 -4.06 -15.07 -11.93
C VAL A 219 -2.77 -14.80 -12.71
N TYR A 220 -2.91 -14.34 -13.95
CA TYR A 220 -1.81 -13.95 -14.82
C TYR A 220 -1.85 -12.45 -15.07
N LEU A 221 -0.73 -11.76 -14.86
CA LEU A 221 -0.54 -10.35 -15.20
C LEU A 221 0.48 -10.25 -16.35
N ILE A 222 0.06 -9.70 -17.48
CA ILE A 222 0.93 -9.39 -18.61
C ILE A 222 1.20 -7.89 -18.59
N VAL A 223 2.43 -7.48 -18.28
CA VAL A 223 2.83 -6.07 -18.19
C VAL A 223 3.56 -5.65 -19.45
N ALA A 224 3.01 -4.66 -20.16
CA ALA A 224 3.60 -4.09 -21.37
C ALA A 224 3.31 -2.59 -21.48
N ALA A 225 4.35 -1.78 -21.36
CA ALA A 225 4.34 -0.33 -21.50
C ALA A 225 4.49 0.15 -22.96
N SER A 226 4.75 -0.75 -23.90
CA SER A 226 4.77 -0.44 -25.34
C SER A 226 4.16 -1.57 -26.17
N ALA A 227 3.63 -1.22 -27.35
CA ALA A 227 3.11 -2.21 -28.30
C ALA A 227 4.18 -3.21 -28.76
N GLU A 228 5.43 -2.73 -28.89
CA GLU A 228 6.58 -3.53 -29.31
C GLU A 228 6.94 -4.61 -28.29
N SER A 229 6.70 -4.37 -26.99
CA SER A 229 6.97 -5.34 -25.93
C SER A 229 6.24 -6.66 -26.16
N PHE A 230 5.00 -6.64 -26.67
CA PHE A 230 4.24 -7.87 -26.95
C PHE A 230 4.86 -8.77 -28.02
N GLY A 231 5.67 -8.18 -28.93
CA GLY A 231 6.33 -8.88 -30.03
C GLY A 231 7.64 -9.56 -29.65
N VAL A 232 8.19 -9.28 -28.46
CA VAL A 232 9.46 -9.84 -28.00
C VAL A 232 9.35 -11.37 -27.86
N PRO A 233 10.24 -12.19 -28.46
CA PRO A 233 10.08 -13.64 -28.54
C PRO A 233 9.80 -14.34 -27.21
N ARG A 234 10.53 -13.96 -26.15
CA ARG A 234 10.35 -14.51 -24.80
C ARG A 234 8.99 -14.17 -24.20
N LEU A 235 8.67 -12.87 -24.13
CA LEU A 235 7.38 -12.40 -23.59
C LEU A 235 6.22 -12.99 -24.39
N LYS A 236 6.36 -13.08 -25.73
CA LYS A 236 5.41 -13.75 -26.62
C LYS A 236 5.19 -15.22 -26.29
N SER A 237 6.26 -15.96 -26.05
CA SER A 237 6.17 -17.36 -25.59
C SER A 237 5.42 -17.46 -24.26
N GLU A 238 5.79 -16.66 -23.27
CA GLU A 238 5.20 -16.67 -21.92
C GLU A 238 3.71 -16.29 -21.93
N TRP A 239 3.34 -15.14 -22.50
CA TRP A 239 1.94 -14.73 -22.50
C TRP A 239 1.05 -15.64 -23.35
N SER A 240 1.59 -16.26 -24.41
CA SER A 240 0.82 -17.22 -25.22
C SER A 240 0.46 -18.48 -24.42
N ARG A 241 1.37 -18.95 -23.54
CA ARG A 241 1.12 -20.05 -22.61
C ARG A 241 0.10 -19.66 -21.55
N CYS A 242 0.22 -18.47 -20.95
CA CYS A 242 -0.77 -17.95 -20.00
C CYS A 242 -2.17 -17.84 -20.63
N ALA A 243 -2.25 -17.31 -21.85
CA ALA A 243 -3.52 -17.19 -22.58
C ALA A 243 -4.12 -18.56 -22.93
N ALA A 244 -3.29 -19.56 -23.25
CA ALA A 244 -3.75 -20.92 -23.48
C ALA A 244 -4.25 -21.58 -22.18
N ALA A 245 -3.57 -21.37 -21.05
CA ALA A 245 -3.97 -21.85 -19.74
C ALA A 245 -5.32 -21.24 -19.29
N ALA A 246 -5.49 -19.92 -19.41
CA ALA A 246 -6.73 -19.23 -19.07
C ALA A 246 -7.91 -19.59 -19.99
N LYS A 247 -7.65 -19.97 -21.24
CA LYS A 247 -8.68 -20.52 -22.14
C LYS A 247 -9.15 -21.91 -21.73
N LYS A 248 -8.20 -22.75 -21.27
CA LYS A 248 -8.46 -24.15 -20.93
C LYS A 248 -9.16 -24.28 -19.57
N ASP A 249 -8.85 -23.39 -18.64
CA ASP A 249 -9.38 -23.38 -17.28
C ASP A 249 -9.98 -22.01 -16.96
N SER A 250 -11.32 -21.94 -16.93
CA SER A 250 -12.05 -20.71 -16.64
C SER A 250 -11.90 -20.21 -15.21
N SER A 251 -11.32 -21.01 -14.30
CA SER A 251 -10.97 -20.56 -12.95
C SER A 251 -9.71 -19.69 -12.93
N LYS A 252 -8.96 -19.64 -14.04
CA LYS A 252 -7.76 -18.83 -14.17
C LYS A 252 -8.07 -17.51 -14.86
N GLN A 253 -7.62 -16.42 -14.26
CA GLN A 253 -7.85 -15.07 -14.79
C GLN A 253 -6.58 -14.53 -15.44
N LEU A 254 -6.74 -13.69 -16.45
CA LEU A 254 -5.64 -13.05 -17.15
C LEU A 254 -5.95 -11.57 -17.35
N PHE A 255 -5.04 -10.72 -16.91
CA PHE A 255 -5.10 -9.27 -17.07
C PHE A 255 -3.95 -8.80 -17.96
N VAL A 256 -4.27 -7.90 -18.89
CA VAL A 256 -3.29 -7.22 -19.73
C VAL A 256 -3.09 -5.82 -19.17
N CYS A 257 -1.96 -5.59 -18.53
CA CYS A 257 -1.59 -4.34 -17.88
C CYS A 257 -0.78 -3.49 -18.87
N ILE A 258 -1.39 -2.41 -19.35
CA ILE A 258 -0.79 -1.48 -20.32
C ILE A 258 -0.51 -0.12 -19.69
N ARG A 259 0.42 0.65 -20.29
CA ARG A 259 0.71 2.03 -19.90
C ARG A 259 0.58 2.96 -21.10
N ASN A 260 -0.48 3.76 -21.18
CA ASN A 260 -0.70 4.72 -22.28
C ASN A 260 -0.63 4.10 -23.70
N THR A 261 -0.88 2.80 -23.83
CA THR A 261 -0.91 2.09 -25.12
C THR A 261 -2.34 2.08 -25.64
N ASP A 262 -2.55 2.27 -26.94
CA ASP A 262 -3.88 2.14 -27.53
C ASP A 262 -4.32 0.66 -27.46
N PRO A 263 -5.56 0.35 -27.00
CA PRO A 263 -6.08 -1.02 -26.98
C PRO A 263 -6.03 -1.73 -28.35
N ARG A 264 -5.98 -0.97 -29.46
CA ARG A 264 -5.80 -1.47 -30.82
C ARG A 264 -4.38 -1.94 -31.13
N ASP A 265 -3.40 -1.64 -30.30
CA ASP A 265 -2.04 -2.11 -30.52
C ASP A 265 -1.74 -3.42 -29.75
N ILE A 266 -2.71 -3.90 -28.97
CA ILE A 266 -2.65 -5.18 -28.27
C ILE A 266 -2.88 -6.32 -29.28
N PRO A 267 -2.11 -7.42 -29.22
CA PRO A 267 -2.33 -8.61 -30.05
C PRO A 267 -3.77 -9.11 -29.97
N ASP A 268 -4.33 -9.56 -31.09
CA ASP A 268 -5.72 -10.05 -31.15
C ASP A 268 -5.96 -11.22 -30.19
N GLU A 269 -4.94 -12.01 -29.86
CA GLU A 269 -5.07 -13.06 -28.87
C GLU A 269 -5.26 -12.53 -27.44
N LEU A 270 -4.83 -11.32 -27.14
CA LEU A 270 -4.91 -10.74 -25.80
C LEU A 270 -6.10 -9.80 -25.62
N ARG A 271 -6.62 -9.21 -26.71
CA ARG A 271 -7.76 -8.28 -26.69
C ARG A 271 -9.06 -8.85 -26.09
N ARG A 272 -9.21 -10.18 -26.08
CA ARG A 272 -10.39 -10.85 -25.49
C ARG A 272 -10.36 -10.92 -23.96
N PHE A 273 -9.22 -10.63 -23.34
CA PHE A 273 -9.05 -10.64 -21.89
C PHE A 273 -9.16 -9.23 -21.33
N THR A 274 -9.26 -9.11 -20.01
CA THR A 274 -9.43 -7.83 -19.33
C THR A 274 -8.17 -6.99 -19.46
N VAL A 275 -8.29 -5.82 -20.11
CA VAL A 275 -7.21 -4.84 -20.24
C VAL A 275 -7.33 -3.80 -19.13
N LYS A 276 -6.21 -3.50 -18.46
CA LYS A 276 -6.10 -2.55 -17.35
C LYS A 276 -4.98 -1.56 -17.62
N ASP A 277 -5.23 -0.29 -17.33
CA ASP A 277 -4.21 0.77 -17.44
C ASP A 277 -3.53 0.96 -16.08
N VAL A 278 -2.22 0.81 -16.04
CA VAL A 278 -1.41 0.94 -14.81
C VAL A 278 -1.27 2.38 -14.32
N THR A 279 -1.56 3.37 -15.17
CA THR A 279 -1.52 4.80 -14.81
C THR A 279 -2.79 5.27 -14.12
N ARG A 280 -3.85 4.45 -14.14
CA ARG A 280 -5.13 4.78 -13.53
C ARG A 280 -5.06 4.61 -12.01
N MET A 281 -5.48 5.63 -11.28
CA MET A 281 -5.69 5.56 -9.82
C MET A 281 -6.58 4.35 -9.47
N GLY A 282 -6.18 3.57 -8.47
CA GLY A 282 -6.90 2.36 -8.03
C GLY A 282 -6.64 1.08 -8.85
N PHE A 283 -5.71 1.10 -9.83
CA PHE A 283 -5.35 -0.08 -10.63
C PHE A 283 -4.97 -1.30 -9.77
N LEU A 284 -4.10 -1.10 -8.79
CA LEU A 284 -3.63 -2.17 -7.90
C LEU A 284 -4.75 -2.69 -7.01
N SER A 285 -5.60 -1.80 -6.47
CA SER A 285 -6.81 -2.17 -5.72
C SER A 285 -7.73 -3.07 -6.55
N GLU A 286 -7.96 -2.74 -7.83
CA GLU A 286 -8.76 -3.56 -8.75
C GLU A 286 -8.15 -4.94 -9.02
N VAL A 287 -6.83 -5.01 -9.19
CA VAL A 287 -6.09 -6.27 -9.40
C VAL A 287 -6.20 -7.13 -8.15
N ILE A 288 -5.96 -6.56 -6.96
CA ILE A 288 -6.08 -7.23 -5.66
C ILE A 288 -7.50 -7.78 -5.46
N ARG A 289 -8.53 -6.96 -5.72
CA ARG A 289 -9.95 -7.37 -5.65
C ARG A 289 -10.25 -8.55 -6.58
N SER A 290 -9.73 -8.50 -7.80
CA SER A 290 -9.94 -9.55 -8.79
C SER A 290 -9.31 -10.88 -8.35
N ILE A 291 -8.11 -10.83 -7.78
CA ILE A 291 -7.42 -12.00 -7.23
C ILE A 291 -8.21 -12.63 -6.07
N TYR A 292 -8.70 -11.83 -5.12
CA TYR A 292 -9.54 -12.33 -4.01
C TYR A 292 -10.88 -12.91 -4.49
N SER A 293 -11.49 -12.32 -5.52
CA SER A 293 -12.72 -12.84 -6.11
C SER A 293 -12.52 -14.19 -6.82
N ALA A 294 -11.36 -14.40 -7.43
CA ALA A 294 -11.00 -15.67 -8.06
C ALA A 294 -10.85 -16.81 -7.03
N ASP A 295 -10.35 -16.49 -5.83
CA ASP A 295 -10.17 -17.46 -4.74
C ASP A 295 -11.52 -17.91 -4.14
N GLN A 296 -12.50 -17.00 -4.06
CA GLN A 296 -13.86 -17.33 -3.59
C GLN A 296 -14.61 -18.32 -4.51
N SER A 297 -14.28 -18.36 -5.81
CA SER A 297 -14.89 -19.29 -6.78
C SER A 297 -14.36 -20.74 -6.68
N ARG A 298 -13.31 -20.98 -5.89
CA ARG A 298 -12.55 -22.26 -5.86
C ARG A 298 -12.91 -23.23 -4.74
N GLY A 299 -13.98 -22.98 -3.97
CA GLY A 299 -14.69 -24.03 -3.22
C GLY A 299 -13.89 -24.82 -2.18
N THR A 300 -12.85 -24.24 -1.57
CA THR A 300 -12.27 -24.81 -0.33
C THR A 300 -12.94 -24.17 0.87
N GLY A 301 -13.80 -24.95 1.54
CA GLY A 301 -14.57 -24.54 2.71
C GLY A 301 -13.72 -24.20 3.93
N ALA A 302 -13.23 -22.97 4.01
CA ALA A 302 -12.91 -22.30 5.25
C ALA A 302 -13.99 -21.23 5.50
N SER A 303 -15.14 -21.66 6.01
CA SER A 303 -16.15 -20.73 6.52
C SER A 303 -15.64 -20.10 7.82
N ARG A 304 -15.73 -18.76 7.87
CA ARG A 304 -15.61 -17.85 9.04
C ARG A 304 -14.19 -17.42 9.42
N ASN A 305 -13.74 -16.34 8.79
CA ASN A 305 -13.58 -15.04 9.44
C ASN A 305 -13.28 -14.02 8.34
N THR A 306 -14.00 -12.91 8.34
CA THR A 306 -13.60 -11.67 7.66
C THR A 306 -12.08 -11.52 7.80
N PRO A 307 -11.29 -11.37 6.72
CA PRO A 307 -9.85 -11.56 6.83
C PRO A 307 -9.29 -10.54 7.81
N GLU A 308 -8.86 -10.97 9.00
CA GLU A 308 -8.28 -10.08 10.03
C GLU A 308 -7.14 -9.22 9.45
N LYS A 309 -6.49 -9.72 8.39
CA LYS A 309 -5.51 -9.00 7.58
C LYS A 309 -6.08 -7.75 6.88
N LEU A 310 -7.27 -7.82 6.27
CA LEU A 310 -7.93 -6.68 5.63
C LEU A 310 -8.36 -5.64 6.68
N ILE A 311 -8.95 -6.09 7.80
CA ILE A 311 -9.31 -5.21 8.91
C ILE A 311 -8.08 -4.49 9.46
N ARG A 312 -6.93 -5.18 9.55
CA ARG A 312 -5.67 -4.57 9.98
C ARG A 312 -5.17 -3.51 8.99
N ARG A 313 -5.21 -3.76 7.68
CA ARG A 313 -4.78 -2.78 6.65
C ARG A 313 -5.68 -1.57 6.56
N MET A 314 -6.99 -1.77 6.58
CA MET A 314 -7.98 -0.70 6.67
C MET A 314 -7.64 0.28 7.81
N LYS A 315 -7.25 -0.25 8.99
CA LYS A 315 -6.79 0.58 10.12
C LYS A 315 -5.43 1.26 9.90
N ILE A 316 -4.53 0.64 9.14
CA ILE A 316 -3.24 1.25 8.77
C ILE A 316 -3.47 2.42 7.82
N PHE A 317 -4.22 2.23 6.72
CA PHE A 317 -4.55 3.30 5.77
C PHE A 317 -5.24 4.47 6.46
N LEU A 318 -6.19 4.18 7.36
CA LEU A 318 -6.82 5.21 8.18
C LEU A 318 -5.80 5.99 9.03
N GLY A 319 -4.83 5.30 9.65
CA GLY A 319 -3.77 5.92 10.44
C GLY A 319 -2.79 6.77 9.62
N ASP A 320 -2.55 6.38 8.37
CA ASP A 320 -1.64 7.04 7.42
C ASP A 320 -2.31 8.19 6.63
N GLU A 321 -3.56 8.56 6.95
CA GLU A 321 -4.39 9.56 6.23
C GLU A 321 -4.74 9.20 4.78
N ASP A 322 -4.58 7.94 4.39
CA ASP A 322 -5.04 7.46 3.09
C ASP A 322 -6.53 7.09 3.20
N PHE A 323 -7.37 8.12 3.31
CA PHE A 323 -8.81 7.98 3.57
C PHE A 323 -9.54 7.28 2.42
N ASP A 324 -9.13 7.55 1.17
CA ASP A 324 -9.70 6.90 -0.01
C ASP A 324 -9.43 5.38 0.04
N ALA A 325 -8.19 4.97 0.35
CA ALA A 325 -7.89 3.55 0.49
C ALA A 325 -8.59 2.93 1.71
N ALA A 326 -8.70 3.65 2.83
CA ALA A 326 -9.44 3.18 4.00
C ALA A 326 -10.93 2.94 3.69
N GLU A 327 -11.56 3.78 2.86
CA GLU A 327 -12.93 3.61 2.39
C GLU A 327 -13.06 2.40 1.44
N GLU A 328 -12.16 2.28 0.45
CA GLU A 328 -12.14 1.13 -0.48
C GLU A 328 -12.00 -0.20 0.26
N TYR A 329 -11.09 -0.29 1.23
CA TYR A 329 -10.90 -1.51 2.04
C TYR A 329 -12.09 -1.78 2.96
N SER A 330 -12.77 -0.73 3.43
CA SER A 330 -14.00 -0.88 4.21
C SER A 330 -15.10 -1.51 3.35
N ASP A 331 -15.31 -1.01 2.13
CA ASP A 331 -16.31 -1.57 1.21
C ASP A 331 -15.96 -3.01 0.81
N LEU A 332 -14.67 -3.33 0.59
CA LEU A 332 -14.22 -4.70 0.35
C LEU A 332 -14.59 -5.65 1.50
N ILE A 333 -14.41 -5.21 2.74
CA ILE A 333 -14.77 -5.99 3.92
C ILE A 333 -16.29 -6.14 4.01
N LEU A 334 -17.06 -5.08 3.71
CA LEU A 334 -18.51 -5.09 3.77
C LEU A 334 -19.17 -5.93 2.67
N ASP A 335 -18.53 -6.06 1.51
CA ASP A 335 -18.95 -7.00 0.46
C ASP A 335 -18.83 -8.46 0.93
N ALA A 336 -17.77 -8.78 1.68
CA ALA A 336 -17.52 -10.12 2.20
C ALA A 336 -18.32 -10.43 3.48
N ASP A 337 -18.40 -9.46 4.40
CA ASP A 337 -19.15 -9.52 5.64
C ASP A 337 -19.90 -8.19 5.88
N PRO A 338 -21.16 -8.10 5.42
CA PRO A 338 -21.97 -6.89 5.57
C PRO A 338 -22.22 -6.46 7.02
N LYS A 339 -21.98 -7.36 7.98
CA LYS A 339 -22.17 -7.11 9.42
C LYS A 339 -20.87 -6.78 10.14
N CYS A 340 -19.75 -6.61 9.43
CA CYS A 340 -18.49 -6.22 10.06
C CYS A 340 -18.58 -4.79 10.60
N TRP A 341 -18.72 -4.65 11.93
CA TRP A 341 -18.84 -3.34 12.57
C TRP A 341 -17.58 -2.47 12.41
N GLN A 342 -16.39 -3.09 12.37
CA GLN A 342 -15.12 -2.38 12.21
C GLN A 342 -15.03 -1.66 10.87
N ALA A 343 -15.52 -2.28 9.80
CA ALA A 343 -15.52 -1.68 8.47
C ALA A 343 -16.52 -0.52 8.37
N HIS A 344 -17.74 -0.69 8.90
CA HIS A 344 -18.69 0.43 9.01
C HIS A 344 -18.10 1.61 9.80
N TYR A 345 -17.39 1.33 10.90
CA TYR A 345 -16.82 2.36 11.74
C TYR A 345 -15.63 3.09 11.08
N VAL A 346 -14.70 2.35 10.46
CA VAL A 346 -13.58 2.99 9.75
C VAL A 346 -14.06 3.76 8.53
N ARG A 347 -15.07 3.26 7.81
CA ARG A 347 -15.69 4.02 6.71
C ARG A 347 -16.24 5.36 7.17
N PHE A 348 -16.90 5.38 8.33
CA PHE A 348 -17.36 6.63 8.94
C PHE A 348 -16.20 7.57 9.31
N LEU A 349 -15.11 7.04 9.89
CA LEU A 349 -13.93 7.85 10.21
C LEU A 349 -13.26 8.43 8.96
N ALA A 350 -13.06 7.61 7.92
CA ALA A 350 -12.43 8.00 6.68
C ALA A 350 -13.22 9.10 5.95
N TYR A 351 -14.54 8.93 5.84
CA TYR A 351 -15.43 9.94 5.24
C TYR A 351 -15.35 11.31 5.93
N ASN A 352 -15.09 11.32 7.25
CA ASN A 352 -14.94 12.54 8.04
C ASN A 352 -13.46 12.97 8.23
N GLY A 353 -12.52 12.39 7.47
CA GLY A 353 -11.09 12.74 7.54
C GLY A 353 -10.43 12.47 8.90
N CYS A 354 -10.94 11.51 9.66
CA CYS A 354 -10.46 11.18 11.00
C CYS A 354 -9.54 9.95 10.97
N ARG A 355 -8.33 10.05 11.54
CA ARG A 355 -7.38 8.93 11.60
C ARG A 355 -7.75 7.93 12.70
N ASN A 356 -8.42 8.40 13.73
CA ASN A 356 -8.80 7.62 14.89
C ASN A 356 -10.01 8.24 15.63
N SER A 357 -10.50 7.55 16.65
CA SER A 357 -11.69 7.97 17.40
C SER A 357 -11.52 9.29 18.18
N ASN A 358 -10.31 9.71 18.53
CA ASN A 358 -10.10 10.99 19.19
C ASN A 358 -10.30 12.16 18.23
N ASP A 359 -9.99 11.96 16.94
CA ASP A 359 -10.11 13.03 15.93
C ASP A 359 -11.56 13.45 15.69
N LEU A 360 -12.52 12.56 15.99
CA LEU A 360 -13.95 12.88 16.00
C LEU A 360 -14.33 13.93 17.05
N LEU A 361 -13.57 14.01 18.14
CA LEU A 361 -13.82 14.94 19.24
C LEU A 361 -12.95 16.20 19.13
N ASN A 362 -12.20 16.36 18.04
CA ASN A 362 -11.50 17.61 17.78
C ASN A 362 -12.51 18.71 17.44
N ASP A 363 -12.24 19.92 17.92
CA ASP A 363 -13.12 21.08 17.73
C ASP A 363 -13.50 21.31 16.27
N SER A 364 -12.56 21.16 15.33
CA SER A 364 -12.82 21.32 13.90
C SER A 364 -13.85 20.33 13.36
N THR A 365 -13.77 19.07 13.78
CA THR A 365 -14.67 18.00 13.33
C THR A 365 -16.05 18.18 13.95
N VAL A 366 -16.09 18.47 15.26
CA VAL A 366 -17.33 18.74 15.99
C VAL A 366 -18.04 19.97 15.42
N GLN A 367 -17.31 21.04 15.14
CA GLN A 367 -17.85 22.22 14.47
C GLN A 367 -18.39 21.89 13.07
N GLY A 368 -17.68 21.07 12.30
CA GLY A 368 -18.18 20.59 11.00
C GLY A 368 -19.56 19.95 11.10
N PHE A 369 -19.75 19.02 12.05
CA PHE A 369 -21.06 18.42 12.30
C PHE A 369 -22.11 19.41 12.79
N ALA A 370 -21.73 20.37 13.63
CA ALA A 370 -22.65 21.40 14.12
C ALA A 370 -23.12 22.32 12.99
N TYR A 371 -22.23 22.69 12.06
CA TYR A 371 -22.57 23.47 10.87
C TYR A 371 -23.49 22.69 9.94
N ASP A 372 -23.17 21.42 9.64
CA ASP A 372 -24.01 20.55 8.81
C ASP A 372 -25.41 20.36 9.42
N TYR A 373 -25.49 20.21 10.74
CA TYR A 373 -26.76 20.16 11.46
C TYR A 373 -27.53 21.48 11.31
N ALA A 374 -26.87 22.60 11.61
CA ALA A 374 -27.49 23.93 11.58
C ALA A 374 -27.97 24.33 10.19
N GLU A 375 -27.23 23.96 9.13
CA GLU A 375 -27.62 24.21 7.75
C GLU A 375 -28.89 23.43 7.36
N ARG A 376 -29.00 22.16 7.78
CA ARG A 376 -30.11 21.28 7.40
C ARG A 376 -31.36 21.47 8.26
N PHE A 377 -31.19 21.71 9.56
CA PHE A 377 -32.26 21.64 10.56
C PHE A 377 -32.40 22.91 11.40
N GLY A 378 -31.50 23.89 11.25
CA GLY A 378 -31.44 25.07 12.10
C GLY A 378 -30.84 24.77 13.47
N TYR A 379 -31.11 25.62 14.46
CA TYR A 379 -30.52 25.53 15.80
C TYR A 379 -31.45 24.86 16.83
N ASP A 380 -32.55 24.24 16.40
CA ASP A 380 -33.47 23.60 17.34
C ASP A 380 -32.87 22.32 17.92
N ILE A 381 -32.47 22.42 19.19
CA ILE A 381 -31.94 21.35 20.02
C ILE A 381 -32.82 21.07 21.26
N SER A 382 -34.02 21.65 21.29
CA SER A 382 -34.87 21.67 22.49
C SER A 382 -35.48 20.32 22.85
N ASP A 383 -35.77 19.50 21.84
CA ASP A 383 -36.23 18.12 21.98
C ASP A 383 -35.06 17.15 21.76
N ASP A 384 -34.68 16.44 22.83
CA ASP A 384 -33.55 15.51 22.88
C ASP A 384 -33.74 14.30 21.94
N GLU A 385 -34.97 13.82 21.77
CA GLU A 385 -35.29 12.69 20.89
C GLU A 385 -35.23 13.13 19.43
N PHE A 386 -35.78 14.31 19.14
CA PHE A 386 -35.72 14.91 17.81
C PHE A 386 -34.27 15.22 17.40
N PHE A 387 -33.50 15.87 18.27
CA PHE A 387 -32.09 16.20 18.01
C PHE A 387 -31.27 14.95 17.67
N ARG A 388 -31.43 13.88 18.45
CA ARG A 388 -30.73 12.60 18.19
C ARG A 388 -31.11 12.01 16.84
N ALA A 389 -32.40 12.01 16.49
CA ALA A 389 -32.86 11.48 15.21
C ALA A 389 -32.28 12.26 14.02
N GLN A 390 -32.22 13.59 14.10
CA GLN A 390 -31.62 14.43 13.05
C GLN A 390 -30.10 14.27 12.98
N LEU A 391 -29.44 14.19 14.14
CA LEU A 391 -27.99 14.00 14.18
C LEU A 391 -27.57 12.61 13.64
N GLU A 392 -28.42 11.58 13.81
CA GLU A 392 -28.23 10.30 13.13
C GLU A 392 -28.29 10.40 11.60
N ASP A 393 -29.08 11.33 11.05
CA ASP A 393 -29.09 11.61 9.61
C ASP A 393 -27.81 12.31 9.15
N VAL A 394 -27.27 13.23 9.97
CA VAL A 394 -25.97 13.88 9.72
C VAL A 394 -24.83 12.87 9.71
N PHE A 395 -24.79 11.96 10.69
CA PHE A 395 -23.73 10.93 10.75
C PHE A 395 -23.88 9.84 9.68
N GLY A 396 -25.08 9.69 9.12
CA GLY A 396 -25.38 8.72 8.08
C GLY A 396 -25.38 7.26 8.56
N ASP A 397 -25.55 6.37 7.58
CA ASP A 397 -25.81 4.94 7.83
C ASP A 397 -24.63 4.17 8.44
N SER A 398 -23.40 4.59 8.15
CA SER A 398 -22.18 3.86 8.56
C SER A 398 -22.05 3.80 10.08
N MET A 399 -22.21 4.93 10.77
CA MET A 399 -22.10 4.96 12.24
C MET A 399 -23.22 4.15 12.91
N ARG A 400 -24.46 4.27 12.42
CA ARG A 400 -25.60 3.50 12.93
C ARG A 400 -25.40 1.99 12.76
N ARG A 401 -24.89 1.56 11.60
CA ARG A 401 -24.59 0.13 11.33
C ARG A 401 -23.43 -0.37 12.20
N ALA A 402 -22.39 0.43 12.41
CA ALA A 402 -21.29 0.09 13.31
C ALA A 402 -21.80 -0.18 14.74
N LEU A 403 -22.62 0.72 15.30
CA LEU A 403 -23.22 0.53 16.63
C LEU A 403 -24.12 -0.71 16.69
N LYS A 404 -24.93 -0.94 15.65
CA LYS A 404 -25.86 -2.07 15.57
C LYS A 404 -25.16 -3.43 15.57
N TYR A 405 -24.02 -3.54 14.87
CA TYR A 405 -23.30 -4.81 14.71
C TYR A 405 -22.17 -5.01 15.74
N SER A 406 -21.81 -3.98 16.50
CA SER A 406 -20.87 -4.13 17.61
C SER A 406 -21.45 -4.99 18.74
N GLU A 407 -20.61 -5.82 19.38
CA GLU A 407 -21.00 -6.71 20.48
C GLU A 407 -20.04 -6.58 21.67
N GLY A 408 -20.47 -7.03 22.85
CA GLY A 408 -19.62 -7.09 24.05
C GLY A 408 -19.04 -5.74 24.49
N GLU A 409 -17.74 -5.74 24.82
CA GLU A 409 -17.02 -4.56 25.32
C GLU A 409 -16.89 -3.45 24.25
N ASP A 410 -16.73 -3.83 22.98
CA ASP A 410 -16.59 -2.87 21.88
C ASP A 410 -17.86 -2.04 21.68
N ARG A 411 -19.04 -2.63 21.86
CA ARG A 411 -20.32 -1.91 21.83
C ARG A 411 -20.41 -0.86 22.93
N VAL A 412 -19.97 -1.19 24.15
CA VAL A 412 -19.98 -0.25 25.28
C VAL A 412 -19.04 0.92 25.00
N ARG A 413 -17.83 0.64 24.49
CA ARG A 413 -16.87 1.69 24.10
C ARG A 413 -17.44 2.59 23.01
N MET A 414 -18.04 2.01 21.97
CA MET A 414 -18.63 2.77 20.88
C MET A 414 -19.82 3.62 21.31
N MET A 415 -20.75 3.09 22.12
CA MET A 415 -21.85 3.88 22.66
C MET A 415 -21.35 5.04 23.53
N THR A 416 -20.32 4.81 24.35
CA THR A 416 -19.73 5.88 25.17
C THR A 416 -19.13 6.99 24.30
N LEU A 417 -18.44 6.62 23.22
CA LEU A 417 -17.86 7.57 22.27
C LEU A 417 -18.96 8.34 21.51
N TYR A 418 -20.02 7.64 21.14
CA TYR A 418 -21.18 8.21 20.48
C TYR A 418 -21.90 9.26 21.36
N GLU A 419 -22.18 8.95 22.62
CA GLU A 419 -22.80 9.92 23.54
C GLU A 419 -21.91 11.14 23.79
N ARG A 420 -20.59 10.96 23.87
CA ARG A 420 -19.64 12.07 23.97
C ARG A 420 -19.68 12.96 22.74
N LEU A 421 -19.75 12.37 21.55
CA LEU A 421 -19.85 13.10 20.29
C LEU A 421 -21.18 13.86 20.21
N ILE A 422 -22.31 13.23 20.57
CA ILE A 422 -23.63 13.89 20.62
C ILE A 422 -23.57 15.12 21.52
N SER A 423 -23.02 14.99 22.73
CA SER A 423 -22.89 16.12 23.66
C SER A 423 -22.02 17.23 23.10
N ALA A 424 -20.87 16.89 22.50
CA ALA A 424 -19.97 17.87 21.92
C ALA A 424 -20.61 18.62 20.75
N VAL A 425 -21.32 17.92 19.86
CA VAL A 425 -22.03 18.55 18.73
C VAL A 425 -23.17 19.43 19.24
N ARG A 426 -23.91 19.01 20.27
CA ARG A 426 -24.95 19.84 20.89
C ARG A 426 -24.38 21.14 21.43
N ASP A 427 -23.30 21.06 22.19
CA ASP A 427 -22.65 22.24 22.76
C ASP A 427 -22.14 23.18 21.65
N ALA A 428 -21.61 22.62 20.56
CA ALA A 428 -21.17 23.39 19.40
C ALA A 428 -22.33 24.03 18.62
N VAL A 429 -23.45 23.34 18.42
CA VAL A 429 -24.66 23.93 17.78
C VAL A 429 -25.17 25.10 18.61
N PHE A 430 -25.20 24.96 19.94
CA PHE A 430 -25.58 26.04 20.84
C PHE A 430 -24.61 27.23 20.76
N ALA A 431 -23.30 26.98 20.71
CA ALA A 431 -22.30 28.04 20.52
C ALA A 431 -22.49 28.77 19.17
N CYS A 432 -22.75 28.04 18.09
CA CYS A 432 -23.04 28.65 16.78
C CYS A 432 -24.32 29.51 16.80
N GLU A 433 -25.35 29.12 17.56
CA GLU A 433 -26.55 29.93 17.75
C GLU A 433 -26.21 31.24 18.49
N GLN A 434 -25.43 31.16 19.56
CA GLN A 434 -24.99 32.33 20.34
C GLN A 434 -24.16 33.30 19.50
N GLU A 435 -23.17 32.81 18.75
CA GLU A 435 -22.35 33.65 17.88
C GLU A 435 -23.19 34.39 16.84
N LYS A 436 -24.23 33.74 16.30
CA LYS A 436 -25.14 34.38 15.35
C LYS A 436 -25.98 35.48 16.01
N VAL A 437 -26.53 35.22 17.18
CA VAL A 437 -27.29 36.22 17.94
C VAL A 437 -26.41 37.42 18.32
N GLU A 438 -25.18 37.17 18.81
CA GLU A 438 -24.24 38.23 19.15
C GLU A 438 -23.84 39.06 17.92
N ALA A 439 -23.64 38.43 16.76
CA ALA A 439 -23.36 39.12 15.51
C ALA A 439 -24.53 40.01 15.06
N GLU A 440 -25.77 39.50 15.13
CA GLU A 440 -26.99 40.26 14.82
C GLU A 440 -27.17 41.45 15.78
N GLU A 441 -27.00 41.25 17.09
CA GLU A 441 -27.05 42.33 18.09
C GLU A 441 -25.97 43.40 17.85
N GLN A 442 -24.76 42.99 17.48
CA GLN A 442 -23.67 43.91 17.22
C GLN A 442 -23.90 44.73 15.94
N GLU A 443 -24.46 44.13 14.90
CA GLU A 443 -24.86 44.84 13.67
C GLU A 443 -25.96 45.88 13.96
N GLU A 444 -26.98 45.53 14.76
CA GLU A 444 -28.01 46.46 15.19
C GLU A 444 -27.44 47.63 16.02
N LEU A 445 -26.51 47.33 16.93
CA LEU A 445 -25.86 48.33 17.78
C LEU A 445 -25.02 49.32 16.95
N ASP A 446 -24.29 48.82 15.96
CA ASP A 446 -23.47 49.65 15.07
C ASP A 446 -24.32 50.52 14.13
N GLU A 447 -25.46 50.01 13.64
CA GLU A 447 -26.40 50.84 12.88
C GLU A 447 -27.02 51.94 13.77
N LEU A 448 -27.38 51.64 15.02
CA LEU A 448 -27.85 52.65 15.98
C LEU A 448 -26.78 53.72 16.27
N ARG A 449 -25.52 53.32 16.43
CA ARG A 449 -24.39 54.25 16.60
C ARG A 449 -24.22 55.14 15.38
N ARG A 450 -24.32 54.57 14.17
CA ARG A 450 -24.24 55.33 12.92
C ARG A 450 -25.33 56.39 12.85
N GLN A 451 -26.58 56.01 13.11
CA GLN A 451 -27.70 56.95 13.16
C GLN A 451 -27.54 58.04 14.23
N HIS A 452 -26.99 57.70 15.41
CA HIS A 452 -26.70 58.70 16.44
C HIS A 452 -25.63 59.69 15.97
N SER A 453 -24.54 59.21 15.36
CA SER A 453 -23.46 60.04 14.83
C SER A 453 -23.93 60.99 13.70
N GLU A 454 -24.84 60.53 12.84
CA GLU A 454 -25.48 61.35 11.81
C GLU A 454 -26.39 62.42 12.42
N LYS A 455 -27.15 62.07 13.46
CA LYS A 455 -27.96 63.04 14.22
C LYS A 455 -27.09 64.07 14.94
N GLU A 456 -25.96 63.68 15.50
CA GLU A 456 -25.03 64.60 16.15
C GLU A 456 -24.31 65.52 15.16
N SER A 457 -23.82 64.98 14.05
CA SER A 457 -23.16 65.77 13.01
C SER A 457 -24.12 66.75 12.35
N SER A 458 -25.38 66.35 12.09
CA SER A 458 -26.43 67.27 11.60
C SER A 458 -26.77 68.36 12.61
N ARG A 459 -26.88 68.03 13.91
CA ARG A 459 -27.05 69.02 14.99
C ARG A 459 -25.86 69.97 15.10
N ALA A 460 -24.62 69.46 15.02
CA ALA A 460 -23.40 70.26 15.05
C ALA A 460 -23.29 71.17 13.83
N ALA A 461 -23.63 70.68 12.63
CA ALA A 461 -23.70 71.46 11.42
C ALA A 461 -24.77 72.57 11.52
N ALA A 462 -25.94 72.27 12.08
CA ALA A 462 -26.97 73.27 12.35
C ALA A 462 -26.50 74.33 13.34
N LYS A 463 -25.83 73.93 14.43
CA LYS A 463 -25.22 74.87 15.41
C LYS A 463 -24.14 75.74 14.76
N ARG A 464 -23.23 75.17 13.95
CA ARG A 464 -22.20 75.92 13.20
C ARG A 464 -22.83 76.92 12.23
N LYS A 465 -23.88 76.51 11.49
CA LYS A 465 -24.66 77.41 10.62
C LYS A 465 -25.28 78.55 11.42
N LYS A 466 -25.96 78.28 12.54
CA LYS A 466 -26.52 79.31 13.43
C LYS A 466 -25.44 80.28 13.93
N GLN A 467 -24.27 79.76 14.36
CA GLN A 467 -23.16 80.57 14.86
C GLN A 467 -22.53 81.45 13.76
N LEU A 468 -22.40 80.93 12.53
CA LEU A 468 -21.89 81.68 11.39
C LEU A 468 -22.86 82.79 10.94
N ILE A 469 -24.16 82.53 10.99
CA ILE A 469 -25.19 83.56 10.75
C ILE A 469 -25.09 84.65 11.83
N ARG A 470 -24.97 84.26 13.10
CA ARG A 470 -24.84 85.18 14.25
C ARG A 470 -23.58 86.06 14.13
N SER A 471 -22.43 85.49 13.78
CA SER A 471 -21.17 86.24 13.67
C SER A 471 -21.18 87.23 12.50
N ARG A 472 -21.71 86.82 11.34
CA ARG A 472 -21.92 87.73 10.20
C ARG A 472 -22.86 88.86 10.56
N PHE A 473 -24.00 88.56 11.18
CA PHE A 473 -24.97 89.57 11.62
C PHE A 473 -24.33 90.58 12.58
N LEU A 474 -23.63 90.12 13.62
CA LEU A 474 -22.91 91.01 14.55
C LEU A 474 -21.86 91.86 13.85
N GLY A 475 -21.10 91.30 12.90
CA GLY A 475 -20.13 92.05 12.10
C GLY A 475 -20.75 93.16 11.27
N TYR A 476 -21.87 92.87 10.57
CA TYR A 476 -22.62 93.90 9.82
C TYR A 476 -23.17 94.99 10.74
N MET A 477 -23.75 94.61 11.89
CA MET A 477 -24.30 95.58 12.84
C MET A 477 -23.22 96.46 13.47
N ALA A 478 -22.04 95.91 13.78
CA ALA A 478 -20.91 96.68 14.27
C ALA A 478 -20.44 97.72 13.24
N ALA A 479 -20.32 97.34 11.96
CA ALA A 479 -19.94 98.26 10.90
C ALA A 479 -20.98 99.39 10.71
N VAL A 480 -22.27 99.06 10.73
CA VAL A 480 -23.37 100.04 10.67
C VAL A 480 -23.34 100.98 11.87
N LEU A 481 -23.16 100.45 13.09
CA LEU A 481 -23.06 101.27 14.31
C LEU A 481 -21.83 102.17 14.28
N SER A 482 -20.67 101.70 13.84
CA SER A 482 -19.47 102.53 13.68
C SER A 482 -19.70 103.67 12.69
N LEU A 483 -20.34 103.41 11.54
CA LEU A 483 -20.69 104.43 10.56
C LEU A 483 -21.65 105.47 11.16
N LEU A 484 -22.72 105.02 11.82
CA LEU A 484 -23.70 105.89 12.48
C LEU A 484 -23.07 106.71 13.61
N PHE A 485 -22.13 106.14 14.36
CA PHE A 485 -21.42 106.83 15.43
C PHE A 485 -20.50 107.93 14.88
N VAL A 486 -19.78 107.65 13.79
CA VAL A 486 -18.98 108.67 13.06
C VAL A 486 -19.90 109.78 12.54
N LEU A 487 -21.06 109.45 11.97
CA LEU A 487 -22.06 110.43 11.53
C LEU A 487 -22.62 111.27 12.67
N ALA A 488 -22.87 110.66 13.83
CA ALA A 488 -23.39 111.36 15.00
C ALA A 488 -22.36 112.33 15.61
N ILE A 489 -21.10 111.90 15.76
CA ILE A 489 -20.04 112.70 16.41
C ILE A 489 -19.46 113.74 15.46
N LYS A 490 -19.05 113.33 14.25
CA LYS A 490 -18.30 114.18 13.34
C LYS A 490 -19.19 115.16 12.58
N PHE A 491 -20.45 114.79 12.33
CA PHE A 491 -21.39 115.59 11.53
C PHE A 491 -22.59 116.11 12.34
N HIS A 492 -22.63 115.89 13.67
CA HIS A 492 -23.73 116.32 14.56
C HIS A 492 -25.15 115.92 14.11
N CYS A 493 -25.28 114.81 13.39
CA CYS A 493 -26.56 114.36 12.85
C CYS A 493 -27.43 113.74 13.95
N LYS A 494 -28.47 114.46 14.40
CA LYS A 494 -29.40 113.96 15.46
C LYS A 494 -30.17 112.70 15.07
N TRP A 495 -30.46 112.53 13.77
CA TRP A 495 -31.13 111.33 13.25
C TRP A 495 -30.27 110.07 13.37
N ALA A 496 -28.94 110.19 13.34
CA ALA A 496 -28.02 109.08 13.55
C ALA A 496 -28.15 108.48 14.96
N ILE A 497 -28.45 109.31 15.97
CA ILE A 497 -28.66 108.85 17.36
C ILE A 497 -29.93 108.00 17.46
N VAL A 498 -31.02 108.43 16.80
CA VAL A 498 -32.28 107.66 16.75
C VAL A 498 -32.09 106.33 16.02
N LEU A 499 -31.36 106.34 14.90
CA LEU A 499 -31.05 105.12 14.14
C LEU A 499 -30.18 104.14 14.94
N ILE A 500 -29.24 104.60 15.77
CA ILE A 500 -28.46 103.74 16.67
C ILE A 500 -29.38 102.97 17.62
N VAL A 501 -30.36 103.65 18.23
CA VAL A 501 -31.33 103.00 19.14
C VAL A 501 -32.17 101.95 18.40
N ILE A 502 -32.64 102.27 17.20
CA ILE A 502 -33.43 101.34 16.37
C ILE A 502 -32.59 100.11 15.99
N VAL A 503 -31.36 100.32 15.52
CA VAL A 503 -30.41 99.25 15.15
C VAL A 503 -30.11 98.34 16.34
N LEU A 504 -29.99 98.89 17.56
CA LEU A 504 -29.81 98.09 18.78
C LEU A 504 -31.05 97.25 19.12
N VAL A 505 -32.24 97.82 19.07
CA VAL A 505 -33.50 97.10 19.35
C VAL A 505 -33.74 95.98 18.33
N VAL A 506 -33.53 96.25 17.04
CA VAL A 506 -33.63 95.25 15.97
C VAL A 506 -32.58 94.15 16.15
N SER A 507 -31.35 94.50 16.54
CA SER A 507 -30.30 93.50 16.83
C SER A 507 -30.70 92.55 17.94
N ILE A 508 -31.26 93.08 19.03
CA ILE A 508 -31.70 92.28 20.18
C ILE A 508 -32.85 91.34 19.77
N ALA A 509 -33.82 91.84 19.00
CA ALA A 509 -34.95 91.03 18.52
C ALA A 509 -34.49 89.90 17.58
N VAL A 510 -33.57 90.18 16.65
CA VAL A 510 -33.03 89.17 15.72
C VAL A 510 -32.17 88.13 16.44
N LEU A 511 -31.35 88.54 17.40
CA LEU A 511 -30.56 87.61 18.22
C LEU A 511 -31.44 86.72 19.09
N ALA A 512 -32.49 87.27 19.70
CA ALA A 512 -33.47 86.49 20.47
C ALA A 512 -34.28 85.51 19.57
N GLY A 513 -34.55 85.90 18.32
CA GLY A 513 -35.20 85.03 17.34
C GLY A 513 -34.32 83.88 16.83
N LEU A 514 -33.00 84.07 16.75
CA LEU A 514 -32.02 83.04 16.34
C LEU A 514 -31.74 81.99 17.44
N GLU A 515 -31.97 82.36 18.71
CA GLU A 515 -31.83 81.46 19.87
C GLU A 515 -33.04 80.54 20.08
N ARG A 516 -34.22 80.93 19.59
CA ARG A 516 -35.35 80.02 19.41
C ARG A 516 -35.12 79.12 18.19
#